data_AF-A0A0D1ZMI9-F1
#
_entry.id   AF-A0A0D1ZMI9-F1
#
_cell.length_a   1.000
_cell.length_b   1.000
_cell.length_c   1.000
_cell.angle_alpha   90.00
_cell.angle_beta   90.00
_cell.angle_gamma   90.00
#
_symmetry.space_group_name_H-M   'P 1'
#
loop_
_entity.id
_entity.type
_entity.pdbx_description
1 polymer ?
#
loop_
_entity_poly.entity_id
_entity_poly.type
_entity_poly.pdbx_seq_one_letter_code
_entity_poly.pdbx_strand_id
1 'polypeptide(L)'
;MAITMVGVFFDTLYPTLPFIDKDKFLQKLSQSYYLREDYSLIDRRRWLAIANMIFSLGLKWLMQGNANRSAGQEDHLYYARARKLGLDHRMVQDHPTTAQVEGLGLLALDLTMNHQITRAWICVGNAIRHAVSLGMHLAVHPGPDEARISGNRASTWYALYNLEMFLVEVTGRPTSMISGLEMTISQEGAQNHSESPLITQRQGSLPHAFGTPQPLLSDVSAQSLSTHFSRRVDVSRISRRISTTLYAGGLTANWAEFQHSVSLLQLEIEKLASTVVRRLQNLDGAWLLGDRHNLELAMSIYSLQMMLYRPFLCDWERKIRNESSPSQDFNQSKAVEAITAARSMLALLFSVDDLQTLPLVFPCWSTLHYICQAGSILILELAMHAIHLPSEAAEMVSDIHRVLIYLQAMSTASYSAAKAWEIFASFVNEIESRLETGNST
;
A
#
# COMPACT_ATOMS: atom_id res chain seq x y z
N MET A 1 4.54 -16.06 -21.75
CA MET A 1 3.53 -15.75 -20.71
C MET A 1 4.12 -15.82 -19.30
N ALA A 2 4.67 -16.94 -18.83
CA ALA A 2 5.25 -17.05 -17.47
C ALA A 2 6.32 -15.99 -17.15
N ILE A 3 7.30 -15.80 -18.04
CA ILE A 3 8.36 -14.79 -17.89
C ILE A 3 7.77 -13.38 -17.80
N THR A 4 6.77 -13.07 -18.62
CA THR A 4 6.07 -11.77 -18.62
C THR A 4 5.39 -11.50 -17.27
N MET A 5 4.66 -12.48 -16.72
CA MET A 5 4.01 -12.32 -15.41
C MET A 5 5.03 -12.11 -14.29
N VAL A 6 6.15 -12.83 -14.33
CA VAL A 6 7.25 -12.67 -13.36
C VAL A 6 7.88 -11.28 -13.45
N GLY A 7 8.17 -10.81 -14.67
CA GLY A 7 8.72 -9.45 -14.88
C GLY A 7 7.79 -8.39 -14.30
N VAL A 8 6.51 -8.44 -14.67
CA VAL A 8 5.51 -7.49 -14.16
C VAL A 8 5.41 -7.50 -12.64
N PHE A 9 5.39 -8.68 -12.00
CA PHE A 9 5.38 -8.77 -10.54
C PHE A 9 6.59 -8.07 -9.90
N PHE A 10 7.80 -8.35 -10.40
CA PHE A 10 9.03 -7.79 -9.85
C PHE A 10 9.20 -6.30 -10.13
N ASP A 11 8.56 -5.79 -11.17
CA ASP A 11 8.58 -4.37 -11.47
C ASP A 11 7.55 -3.63 -10.62
N THR A 12 6.35 -4.18 -10.44
CA THR A 12 5.18 -3.43 -9.91
C THR A 12 4.96 -3.61 -8.41
N LEU A 13 4.99 -4.85 -7.90
CA LEU A 13 4.58 -5.16 -6.52
C LEU A 13 5.78 -5.36 -5.58
N TYR A 14 6.86 -5.94 -6.12
CA TYR A 14 8.08 -6.22 -5.37
C TYR A 14 8.73 -4.99 -4.70
N PRO A 15 8.77 -3.79 -5.31
CA PRO A 15 9.40 -2.62 -4.71
C PRO A 15 8.75 -2.15 -3.40
N THR A 16 7.46 -2.41 -3.22
CA THR A 16 6.73 -2.11 -1.97
C THR A 16 6.74 -3.31 -1.02
N LEU A 17 6.63 -4.53 -1.56
CA LEU A 17 6.45 -5.76 -0.80
C LEU A 17 7.44 -6.86 -1.24
N PRO A 18 8.75 -6.72 -0.92
CA PRO A 18 9.79 -7.67 -1.31
C PRO A 18 9.78 -8.94 -0.44
N PHE A 19 8.76 -9.76 -0.59
CA PHE A 19 8.64 -11.03 0.14
C PHE A 19 9.69 -12.07 -0.29
N ILE A 20 10.16 -12.05 -1.54
CA ILE A 20 11.02 -13.10 -2.11
C ILE A 20 12.30 -12.48 -2.65
N ASP A 21 13.45 -13.12 -2.45
CA ASP A 21 14.70 -12.75 -3.12
C ASP A 21 14.59 -12.95 -4.65
N LYS A 22 14.59 -11.83 -5.39
CA LYS A 22 14.41 -11.78 -6.84
C LYS A 22 15.44 -12.65 -7.57
N ASP A 23 16.72 -12.54 -7.21
CA ASP A 23 17.80 -13.22 -7.91
C ASP A 23 17.74 -14.74 -7.66
N LYS A 24 17.52 -15.16 -6.41
CA LYS A 24 17.30 -16.57 -6.09
C LYS A 24 16.09 -17.14 -6.84
N PHE A 25 15.00 -16.37 -6.90
CA PHE A 25 13.79 -16.80 -7.59
C PHE A 25 14.03 -16.99 -9.09
N LEU A 26 14.65 -16.01 -9.76
CA LEU A 26 14.92 -16.07 -11.20
C LEU A 26 15.92 -17.19 -11.54
N GLN A 27 16.96 -17.36 -10.71
CA GLN A 27 17.91 -18.46 -10.85
C GLN A 27 17.18 -19.80 -10.76
N LYS A 28 16.37 -20.02 -9.72
CA LYS A 28 15.62 -21.27 -9.54
C LYS A 28 14.58 -21.49 -10.64
N LEU A 29 13.92 -20.43 -11.10
CA LEU A 29 12.98 -20.51 -12.21
C LEU A 29 13.70 -21.01 -13.48
N SER A 30 14.84 -20.43 -13.84
CA SER A 30 15.61 -20.87 -15.00
C SER A 30 16.08 -22.32 -14.87
N GLN A 31 16.61 -22.72 -13.71
CA GLN A 31 17.05 -24.09 -13.45
C GLN A 31 15.90 -25.09 -13.60
N SER A 32 14.70 -24.76 -13.11
CA SER A 32 13.54 -25.65 -13.22
C SER A 32 13.04 -25.91 -14.65
N TYR A 33 13.39 -25.05 -15.62
CA TYR A 33 13.10 -25.27 -17.04
C TYR A 33 14.12 -26.17 -17.73
N TYR A 34 15.39 -26.09 -17.32
CA TYR A 34 16.51 -26.75 -18.02
C TYR A 34 17.02 -28.02 -17.32
N LEU A 35 16.83 -28.15 -16.01
CA LEU A 35 17.39 -29.21 -15.18
C LEU A 35 16.27 -29.95 -14.44
N ARG A 36 16.33 -31.28 -14.43
CA ARG A 36 15.47 -32.11 -13.60
C ARG A 36 16.07 -32.14 -12.20
N GLU A 37 15.50 -31.38 -11.28
CA GLU A 37 16.03 -31.22 -9.92
C GLU A 37 15.68 -32.42 -9.01
N ASP A 38 16.65 -32.90 -8.24
CA ASP A 38 16.51 -33.92 -7.18
C ASP A 38 16.01 -33.30 -5.86
N TYR A 39 14.87 -32.63 -5.89
CA TYR A 39 14.25 -32.08 -4.68
C TYR A 39 13.27 -33.05 -4.02
N SER A 40 13.13 -32.94 -2.69
CA SER A 40 12.03 -33.56 -1.97
C SER A 40 10.68 -33.09 -2.57
N LEU A 41 9.68 -33.97 -2.59
CA LEU A 41 8.34 -33.64 -3.10
C LEU A 41 7.72 -32.43 -2.37
N ILE A 42 8.06 -32.25 -1.08
CA ILE A 42 7.55 -31.17 -0.23
C ILE A 42 8.17 -29.83 -0.65
N ASP A 43 9.49 -29.77 -0.83
CA ASP A 43 10.18 -28.54 -1.20
C ASP A 43 9.83 -28.10 -2.62
N ARG A 44 9.66 -29.09 -3.52
CA ARG A 44 9.14 -28.84 -4.87
C ARG A 44 7.74 -28.23 -4.84
N ARG A 45 6.85 -28.77 -3.99
CA ARG A 45 5.49 -28.26 -3.82
C ARG A 45 5.46 -26.82 -3.29
N ARG A 46 6.25 -26.53 -2.25
CA ARG A 46 6.38 -25.17 -1.67
C ARG A 46 6.88 -24.15 -2.69
N TRP A 47 7.94 -24.51 -3.41
CA TRP A 47 8.47 -23.69 -4.50
C TRP A 47 7.42 -23.39 -5.57
N LEU A 48 6.75 -24.43 -6.08
CA LEU A 48 5.72 -24.27 -7.09
C LEU A 48 4.54 -23.43 -6.58
N ALA A 49 4.20 -23.51 -5.30
CA ALA A 49 3.14 -22.72 -4.72
C ALA A 49 3.49 -21.22 -4.75
N ILE A 50 4.71 -20.84 -4.34
CA ILE A 50 5.21 -19.45 -4.43
C ILE A 50 5.25 -18.98 -5.88
N ALA A 51 5.79 -19.78 -6.80
CA ALA A 51 5.86 -19.42 -8.22
C ALA A 51 4.46 -19.18 -8.82
N ASN A 52 3.49 -20.04 -8.50
CA ASN A 52 2.10 -19.83 -8.92
C ASN A 52 1.48 -18.58 -8.29
N MET A 53 1.81 -18.21 -7.05
CA MET A 53 1.36 -16.93 -6.49
C MET A 53 1.94 -15.73 -7.25
N ILE A 54 3.23 -15.76 -7.59
CA ILE A 54 3.86 -14.71 -8.40
C ILE A 54 3.20 -14.61 -9.78
N PHE A 55 2.91 -15.75 -10.42
CA PHE A 55 2.17 -15.75 -11.70
C PHE A 55 0.76 -15.18 -11.54
N SER A 56 0.04 -15.54 -10.46
CA SER A 56 -1.29 -15.00 -10.16
C SER A 56 -1.26 -13.48 -10.04
N LEU A 57 -0.35 -12.95 -9.22
CA LEU A 57 -0.21 -11.51 -8.98
C LEU A 57 0.20 -10.75 -10.24
N GLY A 58 1.18 -11.27 -10.99
CA GLY A 58 1.62 -10.68 -12.26
C GLY A 58 0.53 -10.71 -13.34
N LEU A 59 -0.25 -11.80 -13.42
CA LEU A 59 -1.38 -11.90 -14.35
C LEU A 59 -2.46 -10.88 -14.00
N LYS A 60 -2.82 -10.76 -12.72
CA LYS A 60 -3.84 -9.79 -12.28
C LYS A 60 -3.47 -8.37 -12.65
N TRP A 61 -2.20 -7.98 -12.46
CA TRP A 61 -1.72 -6.67 -12.88
C TRP A 61 -1.86 -6.46 -14.39
N LEU A 62 -1.44 -7.44 -15.20
CA LEU A 62 -1.58 -7.39 -16.66
C LEU A 62 -3.04 -7.28 -17.12
N MET A 63 -3.95 -8.00 -16.47
CA MET A 63 -5.36 -8.03 -16.83
C MET A 63 -6.07 -6.73 -16.44
N GLN A 64 -5.69 -6.11 -15.32
CA GLN A 64 -6.21 -4.81 -14.92
C GLN A 64 -5.89 -3.69 -15.92
N GLY A 65 -4.80 -3.82 -16.68
CA GLY A 65 -4.46 -2.90 -17.77
C GLY A 65 -5.16 -3.16 -19.10
N ASN A 66 -5.99 -4.21 -19.20
CA ASN A 66 -6.59 -4.64 -20.46
C ASN A 66 -8.11 -4.82 -20.32
N ALA A 67 -8.81 -3.68 -20.30
CA ALA A 67 -10.28 -3.59 -20.15
C ALA A 67 -11.08 -4.42 -21.17
N ASN A 68 -10.47 -4.81 -22.30
CA ASN A 68 -11.11 -5.57 -23.37
C ASN A 68 -11.04 -7.11 -23.20
N ARG A 69 -10.35 -7.62 -22.17
CA ARG A 69 -10.34 -9.07 -21.89
C ARG A 69 -11.32 -9.40 -20.78
N SER A 70 -12.38 -10.13 -21.13
CA SER A 70 -13.26 -10.78 -20.16
C SER A 70 -12.43 -11.64 -19.21
N ALA A 71 -12.63 -11.45 -17.89
CA ALA A 71 -12.01 -12.24 -16.84
C ALA A 71 -12.15 -13.74 -17.14
N GLY A 72 -11.05 -14.36 -17.59
CA GLY A 72 -11.06 -15.72 -18.07
C GLY A 72 -10.96 -16.71 -16.91
N GLN A 73 -11.26 -17.98 -17.17
CA GLN A 73 -11.02 -19.08 -16.22
C GLN A 73 -9.53 -19.18 -15.78
N GLU A 74 -8.62 -18.56 -16.54
CA GLU A 74 -7.20 -18.44 -16.25
C GLU A 74 -6.87 -17.50 -15.08
N ASP A 75 -7.73 -16.52 -14.76
CA ASP A 75 -7.47 -15.48 -13.73
C ASP A 75 -7.32 -16.06 -12.32
N HIS A 76 -7.94 -17.21 -12.07
CA HIS A 76 -7.88 -17.92 -10.80
C HIS A 76 -7.06 -19.21 -10.87
N LEU A 77 -6.55 -19.59 -12.05
CA LEU A 77 -5.86 -20.86 -12.24
C LEU A 77 -4.59 -20.95 -11.39
N TYR A 78 -3.74 -19.92 -11.46
CA TYR A 78 -2.49 -19.87 -10.73
C TYR A 78 -2.73 -19.79 -9.22
N TYR A 79 -3.68 -18.96 -8.79
CA TYR A 79 -4.14 -18.93 -7.40
C TYR A 79 -4.58 -20.32 -6.90
N ALA A 80 -5.48 -20.99 -7.63
CA ALA A 80 -6.01 -22.30 -7.26
C ALA A 80 -4.91 -23.37 -7.20
N ARG A 81 -3.95 -23.32 -8.15
CA ARG A 81 -2.77 -24.20 -8.14
C ARG A 81 -1.91 -23.95 -6.90
N ALA A 82 -1.62 -22.70 -6.55
CA ALA A 82 -0.86 -22.36 -5.36
C ALA A 82 -1.52 -22.90 -4.08
N ARG A 83 -2.85 -22.74 -3.94
CA ARG A 83 -3.62 -23.32 -2.84
C ARG A 83 -3.47 -24.84 -2.79
N LYS A 84 -3.64 -25.54 -3.92
CA LYS A 84 -3.52 -27.01 -4.02
C LYS A 84 -2.11 -27.54 -3.74
N LEU A 85 -1.09 -26.74 -4.02
CA LEU A 85 0.31 -27.11 -3.85
C LEU A 85 0.81 -26.97 -2.40
N GLY A 86 0.07 -26.32 -1.53
CA GLY A 86 0.42 -26.23 -0.12
C GLY A 86 0.03 -24.92 0.56
N LEU A 87 -0.48 -23.92 -0.19
CA LEU A 87 -1.04 -22.71 0.42
C LEU A 87 -2.48 -22.91 0.92
N ASP A 88 -2.76 -23.98 1.65
CA ASP A 88 -4.11 -24.31 2.11
C ASP A 88 -4.32 -24.06 3.62
N HIS A 89 -5.45 -24.52 4.16
CA HIS A 89 -5.83 -24.29 5.55
C HIS A 89 -4.87 -24.94 6.56
N ARG A 90 -4.08 -25.94 6.16
CA ARG A 90 -3.17 -26.67 7.06
C ARG A 90 -1.98 -25.84 7.50
N MET A 91 -1.57 -24.87 6.69
CA MET A 91 -0.43 -23.99 6.98
C MET A 91 -0.55 -23.23 8.30
N VAL A 92 -1.76 -23.04 8.82
CA VAL A 92 -1.98 -22.33 10.09
C VAL A 92 -1.36 -23.09 11.26
N GLN A 93 -1.31 -24.42 11.20
CA GLN A 93 -0.87 -25.29 12.29
C GLN A 93 0.49 -25.96 12.05
N ASP A 94 0.98 -25.95 10.81
CA ASP A 94 2.28 -26.54 10.47
C ASP A 94 3.43 -25.80 11.15
N HIS A 95 4.54 -26.52 11.37
CA HIS A 95 5.80 -25.89 11.79
C HIS A 95 6.22 -24.85 10.75
N PRO A 96 6.48 -23.60 11.16
CA PRO A 96 6.73 -22.52 10.23
C PRO A 96 8.07 -22.72 9.50
N THR A 97 8.09 -22.29 8.25
CA THR A 97 9.29 -22.26 7.39
C THR A 97 9.31 -20.93 6.64
N THR A 98 10.49 -20.48 6.20
CA THR A 98 10.62 -19.24 5.43
C THR A 98 9.71 -19.21 4.21
N ALA A 99 9.69 -20.30 3.43
CA ALA A 99 8.82 -20.42 2.26
C ALA A 99 7.32 -20.33 2.58
N GLN A 100 6.89 -20.79 3.77
CA GLN A 100 5.49 -20.65 4.19
C GLN A 100 5.16 -19.21 4.56
N VAL A 101 6.05 -18.49 5.26
CA VAL A 101 5.88 -17.07 5.58
C VAL A 101 5.80 -16.24 4.30
N GLU A 102 6.74 -16.45 3.40
CA GLU A 102 6.80 -15.85 2.06
C GLU A 102 5.52 -16.12 1.25
N GLY A 103 5.07 -17.38 1.20
CA GLY A 103 3.85 -17.78 0.50
C GLY A 103 2.57 -17.18 1.11
N LEU A 104 2.49 -17.08 2.44
CA LEU A 104 1.36 -16.44 3.13
C LEU A 104 1.34 -14.92 2.90
N GLY A 105 2.50 -14.27 2.83
CA GLY A 105 2.62 -12.85 2.47
C GLY A 105 2.09 -12.57 1.05
N LEU A 106 2.52 -13.37 0.08
CA LEU A 106 2.02 -13.29 -1.31
C LEU A 106 0.51 -13.60 -1.39
N LEU A 107 0.03 -14.58 -0.62
CA LEU A 107 -1.40 -14.90 -0.54
C LEU A 107 -2.21 -13.75 0.07
N ALA A 108 -1.70 -13.11 1.12
CA ALA A 108 -2.33 -11.95 1.72
C ALA A 108 -2.41 -10.79 0.72
N LEU A 109 -1.34 -10.52 -0.03
CA LEU A 109 -1.34 -9.50 -1.09
C LEU A 109 -2.38 -9.82 -2.19
N ASP A 110 -2.47 -11.08 -2.62
CA ASP A 110 -3.46 -11.51 -3.61
C ASP A 110 -4.90 -11.29 -3.13
N LEU A 111 -5.16 -11.55 -1.84
CA LEU A 111 -6.45 -11.26 -1.20
C LEU A 111 -6.72 -9.76 -1.09
N THR A 112 -5.70 -8.93 -0.82
CA THR A 112 -5.80 -7.47 -0.79
C THR A 112 -6.15 -6.91 -2.17
N MET A 113 -5.47 -7.35 -3.24
CA MET A 113 -5.79 -6.95 -4.63
C MET A 113 -7.22 -7.35 -5.05
N ASN A 114 -7.79 -8.40 -4.44
CA ASN A 114 -9.17 -8.82 -4.64
C ASN A 114 -10.18 -8.09 -3.73
N HIS A 115 -9.76 -7.07 -2.98
CA HIS A 115 -10.57 -6.36 -1.99
C HIS A 115 -11.16 -7.26 -0.88
N GLN A 116 -10.53 -8.42 -0.61
CA GLN A 116 -10.93 -9.34 0.46
C GLN A 116 -10.22 -8.98 1.77
N ILE A 117 -10.35 -7.72 2.18
CA ILE A 117 -9.55 -7.07 3.22
C ILE A 117 -9.53 -7.85 4.54
N THR A 118 -10.69 -8.32 5.02
CA THR A 118 -10.74 -9.11 6.27
C THR A 118 -9.97 -10.43 6.16
N ARG A 119 -10.04 -11.11 5.01
CA ARG A 119 -9.30 -12.37 4.79
C ARG A 119 -7.81 -12.10 4.65
N ALA A 120 -7.43 -11.02 3.98
CA ALA A 120 -6.05 -10.58 3.87
C ALA A 120 -5.44 -10.27 5.24
N TRP A 121 -6.18 -9.54 6.09
CA TRP A 121 -5.77 -9.18 7.45
C TRP A 121 -5.54 -10.41 8.34
N ILE A 122 -6.44 -11.41 8.27
CA ILE A 122 -6.24 -12.68 8.99
C ILE A 122 -5.01 -13.43 8.44
N CYS A 123 -4.84 -13.46 7.11
CA CYS A 123 -3.72 -14.14 6.47
C CYS A 123 -2.36 -13.54 6.84
N VAL A 124 -2.23 -12.21 6.81
CA VAL A 124 -1.00 -11.51 7.20
C VAL A 124 -0.72 -11.70 8.69
N GLY A 125 -1.75 -11.67 9.56
CA GLY A 125 -1.57 -11.94 10.98
C GLY A 125 -1.02 -13.35 11.26
N ASN A 126 -1.46 -14.36 10.51
CA ASN A 126 -0.86 -15.71 10.59
C ASN A 126 0.58 -15.74 10.08
N ALA A 127 0.87 -15.05 8.97
CA ALA A 127 2.22 -14.95 8.42
C ALA A 127 3.18 -14.30 9.43
N ILE A 128 2.73 -13.26 10.13
CA ILE A 128 3.50 -12.55 11.16
C ILE A 128 3.78 -13.47 12.35
N ARG A 129 2.78 -14.22 12.83
CA ARG A 129 3.00 -15.21 13.91
C ARG A 129 4.05 -16.24 13.52
N HIS A 130 3.99 -16.76 12.30
CA HIS A 130 5.00 -17.68 11.78
C HIS A 130 6.38 -17.04 11.65
N ALA A 131 6.46 -15.80 11.17
CA ALA A 131 7.70 -15.04 11.09
C ALA A 131 8.31 -14.78 12.48
N VAL A 132 7.47 -14.50 13.48
CA VAL A 132 7.88 -14.34 14.89
C VAL A 132 8.42 -15.66 15.44
N SER A 133 7.74 -16.78 15.21
CA SER A 133 8.23 -18.11 15.60
C SER A 133 9.57 -18.48 14.96
N LEU A 134 9.84 -17.97 13.76
CA LEU A 134 11.13 -18.12 13.08
C LEU A 134 12.18 -17.08 13.49
N GLY A 135 11.86 -16.16 14.42
CA GLY A 135 12.77 -15.10 14.86
C GLY A 135 13.13 -14.09 13.77
N MET A 136 12.32 -13.94 12.71
CA MET A 136 12.61 -13.02 11.59
C MET A 136 12.61 -11.54 11.99
N HIS A 137 11.98 -11.22 13.12
CA HIS A 137 11.91 -9.88 13.69
C HIS A 137 13.20 -9.47 14.41
N LEU A 138 14.07 -10.42 14.79
CA LEU A 138 15.25 -10.18 15.62
C LEU A 138 16.44 -9.65 14.79
N ALA A 139 17.21 -8.71 15.36
CA ALA A 139 18.55 -8.41 14.84
C ALA A 139 19.42 -9.65 14.94
N VAL A 140 19.97 -10.05 13.81
CA VAL A 140 21.12 -10.95 13.79
C VAL A 140 22.28 -10.13 13.26
N HIS A 141 23.38 -10.07 14.00
CA HIS A 141 24.66 -9.58 13.49
C HIS A 141 25.28 -10.70 12.68
N PRO A 142 25.13 -10.71 11.34
CA PRO A 142 25.51 -11.86 10.56
C PRO A 142 27.03 -11.83 10.31
N GLY A 143 27.63 -13.02 10.23
CA GLY A 143 28.93 -13.14 9.57
C GLY A 143 28.84 -12.76 8.08
N PRO A 144 29.98 -12.59 7.37
CA PRO A 144 30.01 -12.17 5.96
C PRO A 144 29.11 -13.03 5.04
N ASP A 145 29.07 -14.35 5.27
CA ASP A 145 28.29 -15.30 4.46
C ASP A 145 26.79 -15.32 4.81
N GLU A 146 26.42 -14.88 6.01
CA GLU A 146 25.04 -14.87 6.51
C GLU A 146 24.31 -13.55 6.24
N ALA A 147 25.04 -12.52 5.82
CA ALA A 147 24.51 -11.17 5.58
C ALA A 147 23.30 -11.21 4.65
N ARG A 148 23.40 -11.95 3.53
CA ARG A 148 22.31 -12.10 2.56
C ARG A 148 21.08 -12.81 3.13
N ILE A 149 21.28 -13.80 4.00
CA ILE A 149 20.16 -14.51 4.64
C ILE A 149 19.46 -13.58 5.64
N SER A 150 20.23 -12.81 6.41
CA SER A 150 19.71 -11.80 7.33
C SER A 150 18.93 -10.71 6.60
N GLY A 151 19.47 -10.19 5.48
CA GLY A 151 18.81 -9.22 4.62
C GLY A 151 17.47 -9.70 4.06
N ASN A 152 17.40 -10.93 3.54
CA ASN A 152 16.14 -11.49 3.03
C ASN A 152 15.07 -11.64 4.13
N ARG A 153 15.49 -12.01 5.35
CA ARG A 153 14.59 -12.08 6.51
C ARG A 153 14.07 -10.70 6.89
N ALA A 154 14.94 -9.70 6.90
CA ALA A 154 14.56 -8.30 7.13
C ALA A 154 13.55 -7.80 6.09
N SER A 155 13.80 -8.03 4.81
CA SER A 155 12.89 -7.63 3.73
C SER A 155 11.53 -8.31 3.86
N THR A 156 11.50 -9.61 4.15
CA THR A 156 10.25 -10.35 4.36
C THR A 156 9.47 -9.81 5.57
N TRP A 157 10.16 -9.57 6.68
CA TRP A 157 9.56 -9.02 7.90
C TRP A 157 8.95 -7.63 7.65
N TYR A 158 9.70 -6.72 7.03
CA TYR A 158 9.23 -5.37 6.74
C TYR A 158 8.16 -5.34 5.65
N ALA A 159 8.16 -6.28 4.70
CA ALA A 159 7.07 -6.44 3.73
C ALA A 159 5.77 -6.87 4.43
N LEU A 160 5.83 -7.82 5.38
CA LEU A 160 4.67 -8.19 6.20
C LEU A 160 4.18 -7.02 7.06
N TYR A 161 5.11 -6.28 7.65
CA TYR A 161 4.80 -5.07 8.42
C TYR A 161 4.07 -4.03 7.59
N ASN A 162 4.58 -3.70 6.40
CA ASN A 162 3.96 -2.74 5.50
C ASN A 162 2.53 -3.17 5.10
N LEU A 163 2.36 -4.45 4.75
CA LEU A 163 1.04 -4.98 4.37
C LEU A 163 0.07 -4.96 5.55
N GLU A 164 0.51 -5.31 6.75
CA GLU A 164 -0.33 -5.24 7.94
C GLU A 164 -0.71 -3.81 8.29
N MET A 165 0.24 -2.87 8.30
CA MET A 165 -0.05 -1.46 8.60
C MET A 165 -1.05 -0.87 7.61
N PHE A 166 -0.92 -1.19 6.32
CA PHE A 166 -1.93 -0.82 5.32
C PHE A 166 -3.31 -1.42 5.65
N LEU A 167 -3.39 -2.70 5.98
CA LEU A 167 -4.68 -3.34 6.30
C LEU A 167 -5.29 -2.83 7.63
N VAL A 168 -4.46 -2.49 8.60
CA VAL A 168 -4.85 -1.84 9.86
C VAL A 168 -5.43 -0.46 9.57
N GLU A 169 -4.78 0.34 8.74
CA GLU A 169 -5.27 1.65 8.29
C GLU A 169 -6.64 1.53 7.60
N VAL A 170 -6.78 0.60 6.64
CA VAL A 170 -8.04 0.36 5.91
C VAL A 170 -9.17 -0.07 6.85
N THR A 171 -8.88 -0.85 7.88
CA THR A 171 -9.92 -1.46 8.73
C THR A 171 -10.15 -0.76 10.06
N GLY A 172 -9.25 0.14 10.48
CA GLY A 172 -9.20 0.71 11.82
C GLY A 172 -8.92 -0.31 12.94
N ARG A 173 -8.52 -1.55 12.61
CA ARG A 173 -8.30 -2.61 13.60
C ARG A 173 -6.94 -2.47 14.28
N PRO A 174 -6.78 -2.94 15.53
CA PRO A 174 -5.46 -3.02 16.14
C PRO A 174 -4.51 -3.93 15.36
N THR A 175 -3.24 -3.56 15.31
CA THR A 175 -2.14 -4.39 14.83
C THR A 175 -1.90 -5.61 15.72
N SER A 176 -1.51 -6.72 15.10
CA SER A 176 -1.05 -7.94 15.76
C SER A 176 0.43 -7.88 16.18
N MET A 177 1.19 -6.88 15.72
CA MET A 177 2.59 -6.69 16.13
C MET A 177 2.68 -6.05 17.51
N ILE A 178 3.45 -6.71 18.39
CA ILE A 178 3.75 -6.21 19.75
C ILE A 178 4.68 -5.00 19.65
N SER A 179 4.38 -3.96 20.44
CA SER A 179 5.22 -2.77 20.57
C SER A 179 6.67 -3.15 20.93
N GLY A 180 7.65 -2.67 20.16
CA GLY A 180 9.08 -2.95 20.36
C GLY A 180 9.69 -4.01 19.42
N LEU A 181 8.88 -4.84 18.73
CA LEU A 181 9.38 -5.81 17.73
C LEU A 181 9.77 -5.17 16.39
N GLU A 182 9.48 -3.89 16.20
CA GLU A 182 9.71 -3.14 14.95
C GLU A 182 11.13 -2.60 14.83
N MET A 183 11.83 -2.49 15.97
CA MET A 183 13.16 -1.89 16.06
C MET A 183 14.28 -2.92 16.08
N THR A 184 13.96 -4.22 16.13
CA THR A 184 15.00 -5.20 16.40
C THR A 184 15.87 -5.46 15.17
N ILE A 185 15.39 -5.31 13.93
CA ILE A 185 16.20 -5.54 12.73
C ILE A 185 16.55 -4.23 11.98
N SER A 186 17.84 -3.92 11.82
CA SER A 186 18.28 -2.68 11.14
C SER A 186 17.83 -2.64 9.68
N GLN A 187 17.22 -1.53 9.26
CA GLN A 187 16.85 -1.29 7.85
C GLN A 187 18.05 -1.37 6.90
N GLU A 188 19.25 -1.02 7.36
CA GLU A 188 20.49 -1.05 6.57
C GLU A 188 20.80 -2.46 6.02
N GLY A 189 20.42 -3.53 6.74
CA GLY A 189 20.55 -4.91 6.26
C GLY A 189 19.65 -5.23 5.06
N ALA A 190 18.53 -4.52 4.89
CA ALA A 190 17.68 -4.63 3.71
C ALA A 190 18.17 -3.74 2.55
N GLN A 191 18.93 -2.67 2.85
CA GLN A 191 19.44 -1.70 1.87
C GLN A 191 20.64 -2.23 1.06
N ASN A 192 21.55 -2.97 1.70
CA ASN A 192 22.85 -3.36 1.12
C ASN A 192 22.80 -4.49 0.07
N HIS A 193 21.67 -5.18 -0.10
CA HIS A 193 21.60 -6.34 -1.01
C HIS A 193 21.03 -6.03 -2.40
N SER A 194 20.66 -4.78 -2.64
CA SER A 194 20.44 -4.28 -4.00
C SER A 194 21.75 -3.92 -4.70
N GLU A 195 22.88 -3.86 -3.99
CA GLU A 195 24.20 -3.57 -4.52
C GLU A 195 25.09 -4.83 -4.47
N SER A 196 25.18 -5.54 -5.60
CA SER A 196 26.35 -6.40 -5.85
C SER A 196 27.38 -5.61 -6.66
N PRO A 197 28.69 -5.77 -6.37
CA PRO A 197 29.73 -5.10 -7.14
C PRO A 197 29.72 -5.61 -8.58
N LEU A 198 29.79 -4.68 -9.53
CA LEU A 198 29.97 -4.87 -10.97
C LEU A 198 30.54 -6.26 -11.37
N ILE A 199 29.65 -7.20 -11.69
CA ILE A 199 30.01 -8.31 -12.56
C ILE A 199 29.85 -7.77 -13.98
N THR A 200 30.99 -7.46 -14.60
CA THR A 200 31.13 -7.17 -16.03
C THR A 200 30.15 -8.03 -16.84
N GLN A 201 29.13 -7.39 -17.40
CA GLN A 201 28.17 -8.02 -18.31
C GLN A 201 28.93 -8.62 -19.49
N ARG A 202 29.21 -9.93 -19.44
CA ARG A 202 29.38 -10.71 -20.66
C ARG A 202 27.98 -11.09 -21.14
N GLN A 203 27.55 -10.40 -22.20
CA GLN A 203 26.39 -10.76 -22.99
C GLN A 203 26.51 -12.22 -23.45
N GLY A 204 25.87 -13.13 -22.72
CA GLY A 204 25.55 -14.47 -23.19
C GLY A 204 24.19 -14.42 -23.88
N SER A 205 24.22 -14.25 -25.21
CA SER A 205 23.02 -14.22 -26.05
C SER A 205 22.28 -15.55 -25.97
N LEU A 206 21.11 -15.56 -25.33
CA LEU A 206 20.11 -16.62 -25.55
C LEU A 206 19.47 -16.40 -26.93
N PRO A 207 19.18 -17.45 -27.71
CA PRO A 207 18.73 -17.30 -29.10
C PRO A 207 17.39 -16.56 -29.18
N HIS A 208 17.37 -15.53 -30.03
CA HIS A 208 16.17 -14.83 -30.48
C HIS A 208 15.20 -15.79 -31.17
N ALA A 209 14.18 -16.22 -30.45
CA ALA A 209 12.91 -16.65 -31.02
C ALA A 209 11.81 -16.22 -30.04
N PHE A 210 10.68 -15.77 -30.58
CA PHE A 210 9.48 -15.28 -29.90
C PHE A 210 9.49 -13.78 -29.57
N GLY A 211 8.66 -13.07 -30.34
CA GLY A 211 8.46 -11.62 -30.30
C GLY A 211 8.26 -11.09 -28.88
N THR A 212 9.17 -10.21 -28.51
CA THR A 212 9.14 -9.39 -27.30
C THR A 212 8.05 -8.32 -27.42
N PRO A 213 7.14 -8.19 -26.45
CA PRO A 213 6.60 -6.88 -26.13
C PRO A 213 7.79 -6.02 -25.66
N GLN A 214 7.91 -4.81 -26.17
CA GLN A 214 8.92 -3.83 -25.72
C GLN A 214 8.91 -3.71 -24.19
N PRO A 215 10.08 -3.47 -23.55
CA PRO A 215 10.13 -3.20 -22.12
C PRO A 215 9.36 -1.90 -21.87
N LEU A 216 8.21 -2.00 -21.19
CA LEU A 216 7.28 -0.90 -21.03
C LEU A 216 7.79 0.20 -20.09
N LEU A 217 8.92 0.02 -19.39
CA LEU A 217 9.46 1.00 -18.45
C LEU A 217 11.00 0.93 -18.35
N SER A 218 11.61 2.10 -18.13
CA SER A 218 13.05 2.32 -17.92
C SER A 218 13.62 1.46 -16.78
N ASP A 219 14.85 0.96 -16.94
CA ASP A 219 15.62 0.28 -15.90
C ASP A 219 15.67 1.12 -14.60
N VAL A 220 14.80 0.80 -13.64
CA VAL A 220 14.85 1.40 -12.30
C VAL A 220 16.03 0.77 -11.57
N SER A 221 17.00 1.59 -11.17
CA SER A 221 18.20 1.10 -10.49
C SER A 221 17.83 0.42 -9.16
N ALA A 222 18.59 -0.61 -8.79
CA ALA A 222 18.39 -1.34 -7.55
C ALA A 222 18.47 -0.43 -6.30
N GLN A 223 19.29 0.63 -6.37
CA GLN A 223 19.39 1.66 -5.32
C GLN A 223 18.12 2.53 -5.19
N SER A 224 17.40 2.76 -6.29
CA SER A 224 16.10 3.44 -6.25
C SER A 224 15.03 2.58 -5.57
N LEU A 225 15.06 1.25 -5.79
CA LEU A 225 14.14 0.30 -5.18
C LEU A 225 14.36 0.15 -3.67
N SER A 226 15.62 0.05 -3.23
CA SER A 226 15.96 -0.02 -1.80
C SER A 226 15.56 1.28 -1.07
N THR A 227 15.76 2.43 -1.70
CA THR A 227 15.34 3.73 -1.17
C THR A 227 13.81 3.81 -1.04
N HIS A 228 13.07 3.35 -2.05
CA HIS A 228 11.62 3.30 -2.00
C HIS A 228 11.10 2.43 -0.84
N PHE A 229 11.60 1.20 -0.74
CA PHE A 229 11.18 0.27 0.31
C PHE A 229 11.46 0.83 1.72
N SER A 230 12.63 1.43 1.93
CA SER A 230 12.97 2.08 3.20
C SER A 230 11.98 3.17 3.57
N ARG A 231 11.66 4.07 2.62
CA ARG A 231 10.67 5.13 2.82
C ARG A 231 9.29 4.57 3.13
N ARG A 232 8.90 3.47 2.48
CA ARG A 232 7.60 2.84 2.74
C ARG A 232 7.50 2.28 4.16
N VAL A 233 8.59 1.72 4.68
CA VAL A 233 8.67 1.29 6.08
C VAL A 233 8.55 2.48 7.03
N ASP A 234 9.18 3.61 6.70
CA ASP A 234 9.06 4.83 7.52
C ASP A 234 7.62 5.37 7.54
N VAL A 235 6.92 5.37 6.40
CA VAL A 235 5.46 5.65 6.33
C VAL A 235 4.70 4.74 7.30
N SER A 236 4.94 3.44 7.24
CA SER A 236 4.24 2.45 8.08
C SER A 236 4.48 2.67 9.58
N ARG A 237 5.71 3.05 9.95
CA ARG A 237 6.07 3.40 11.34
C ARG A 237 5.36 4.66 11.83
N ILE A 238 5.28 5.69 10.99
CA ILE A 238 4.55 6.91 11.32
C ILE A 238 3.04 6.59 11.43
N SER A 239 2.48 5.82 10.49
CA SER A 239 1.06 5.38 10.53
C SER A 239 0.73 4.66 11.84
N ARG A 240 1.60 3.75 12.28
CA ARG A 240 1.43 3.09 13.57
C ARG A 240 1.44 4.10 14.72
N ARG A 241 2.42 5.00 14.76
CA ARG A 241 2.53 5.98 15.85
C ARG A 241 1.32 6.90 15.91
N ILE A 242 0.81 7.35 14.76
CA ILE A 242 -0.48 8.06 14.67
C ILE A 242 -1.58 7.20 15.31
N SER A 243 -1.71 5.95 14.88
CA SER A 243 -2.73 5.02 15.40
C SER A 243 -2.63 4.81 16.92
N THR A 244 -1.43 4.60 17.45
CA THR A 244 -1.22 4.34 18.88
C THR A 244 -1.41 5.59 19.73
N THR A 245 -0.94 6.75 19.26
CA THR A 245 -0.96 8.00 20.01
C THR A 245 -2.34 8.66 19.96
N LEU A 246 -3.02 8.66 18.81
CA LEU A 246 -4.26 9.39 18.62
C LEU A 246 -5.51 8.52 18.79
N TYR A 247 -5.45 7.22 18.44
CA TYR A 247 -6.64 6.39 18.31
C TYR A 247 -6.71 5.22 19.31
N ALA A 248 -5.59 4.70 19.81
CA ALA A 248 -5.56 3.56 20.73
C ALA A 248 -5.63 3.94 22.22
N GLY A 249 -5.14 5.12 22.60
CA GLY A 249 -4.97 5.53 24.00
C GLY A 249 -6.18 6.18 24.68
N GLY A 250 -7.29 6.38 23.95
CA GLY A 250 -8.28 7.39 24.32
C GLY A 250 -7.67 8.79 24.23
N LEU A 251 -8.46 9.79 23.85
CA LEU A 251 -7.96 11.17 23.83
C LEU A 251 -7.45 11.52 25.23
N THR A 252 -6.17 11.91 25.31
CA THR A 252 -5.51 12.24 26.58
C THR A 252 -6.36 13.24 27.36
N ALA A 253 -6.40 13.10 28.68
CA ALA A 253 -7.10 14.05 29.55
C ALA A 253 -6.58 15.51 29.38
N ASN A 254 -5.41 15.68 28.76
CA ASN A 254 -4.80 16.96 28.41
C ASN A 254 -4.76 17.19 26.89
N TRP A 255 -5.51 18.19 26.41
CA TRP A 255 -5.56 18.57 24.99
C TRP A 255 -4.26 19.18 24.47
N ALA A 256 -3.51 19.91 25.31
CA ALA A 256 -2.25 20.51 24.89
C ALA A 256 -1.19 19.44 24.58
N GLU A 257 -1.17 18.33 25.35
CA GLU A 257 -0.31 17.17 25.06
C GLU A 257 -0.69 16.49 23.74
N PHE A 258 -1.99 16.46 23.42
CA PHE A 258 -2.48 15.94 22.15
C PHE A 258 -1.99 16.81 20.97
N GLN A 259 -2.18 18.12 21.03
CA GLN A 259 -1.68 19.06 20.01
C GLN A 259 -0.16 19.03 19.86
N HIS A 260 0.57 18.89 20.98
CA HIS A 260 2.02 18.73 20.96
C HIS A 260 2.43 17.43 20.25
N SER A 261 1.77 16.32 20.56
CA SER A 261 2.01 15.03 19.90
C SER A 261 1.75 15.10 18.39
N VAL A 262 0.70 15.82 17.98
CA VAL A 262 0.39 16.09 16.58
C VAL A 262 1.51 16.89 15.91
N SER A 263 2.01 17.93 16.56
CA SER A 263 3.13 18.75 16.04
C SER A 263 4.40 17.92 15.82
N LEU A 264 4.73 17.01 16.74
CA LEU A 264 5.89 16.14 16.59
C LEU A 264 5.74 15.18 15.40
N LEU A 265 4.57 14.56 15.24
CA LEU A 265 4.30 13.67 14.11
C LEU A 265 4.26 14.42 12.78
N GLN A 266 3.74 15.65 12.76
CA GLN A 266 3.75 16.51 11.58
C GLN A 266 5.18 16.74 11.06
N LEU A 267 6.12 17.10 11.93
CA LEU A 267 7.52 17.36 11.53
C LEU A 267 8.16 16.13 10.86
N GLU A 268 7.81 14.93 11.30
CA GLU A 268 8.28 13.69 10.69
C GLU A 268 7.69 13.44 9.32
N ILE A 269 6.38 13.69 9.16
CA ILE A 269 5.70 13.62 7.85
C ILE A 269 6.30 14.65 6.90
N GLU A 270 6.53 15.89 7.33
CA GLU A 270 7.12 16.95 6.50
C GLU A 270 8.54 16.60 6.06
N LYS A 271 9.36 16.05 6.96
CA LYS A 271 10.69 15.56 6.62
C LYS A 271 10.62 14.49 5.53
N LEU A 272 9.71 13.53 5.65
CA LEU A 272 9.49 12.50 4.63
C LEU A 272 8.99 13.11 3.31
N ALA A 273 8.00 13.99 3.37
CA ALA A 273 7.37 14.64 2.23
C ALA A 273 8.34 15.51 1.42
N SER A 274 9.26 16.22 2.08
CA SER A 274 10.25 17.10 1.44
C SER A 274 11.08 16.39 0.35
N THR A 275 11.26 15.08 0.48
CA THR A 275 12.05 14.25 -0.44
C THR A 275 11.23 13.60 -1.55
N VAL A 276 9.91 13.47 -1.36
CA VAL A 276 8.99 12.75 -2.27
C VAL A 276 8.07 13.73 -2.99
N VAL A 277 7.30 14.54 -2.26
CA VAL A 277 6.24 15.41 -2.79
C VAL A 277 6.81 16.54 -3.66
N ARG A 278 7.97 17.09 -3.29
CA ARG A 278 8.67 18.11 -4.12
C ARG A 278 8.99 17.61 -5.54
N ARG A 279 9.18 16.30 -5.73
CA ARG A 279 9.40 15.72 -7.06
C ARG A 279 8.13 15.67 -7.91
N LEU A 280 6.96 15.63 -7.27
CA LEU A 280 5.67 15.47 -7.93
C LEU A 280 4.96 16.80 -8.22
N GLN A 281 5.38 17.91 -7.59
CA GLN A 281 4.76 19.25 -7.73
C GLN A 281 4.82 19.85 -9.15
N ASN A 282 5.51 19.20 -10.11
CA ASN A 282 5.72 19.70 -11.48
C ASN A 282 5.44 18.63 -12.57
N LEU A 283 4.68 17.57 -12.30
CA LEU A 283 4.53 16.45 -13.24
C LEU A 283 3.20 16.48 -14.00
N ASP A 284 3.30 16.39 -15.33
CA ASP A 284 2.16 16.09 -16.22
C ASP A 284 1.78 14.59 -16.16
N GLY A 285 0.56 14.26 -16.58
CA GLY A 285 0.01 12.89 -16.51
C GLY A 285 0.86 11.80 -17.18
N ALA A 286 1.67 12.14 -18.20
CA ALA A 286 2.56 11.21 -18.89
C ALA A 286 3.72 10.68 -18.02
N TRP A 287 4.19 11.45 -17.03
CA TRP A 287 5.27 11.04 -16.13
C TRP A 287 4.81 10.17 -14.95
N LEU A 288 3.51 10.19 -14.61
CA LEU A 288 2.93 9.35 -13.56
C LEU A 288 3.09 7.85 -13.87
N LEU A 289 3.07 7.48 -15.15
CA LEU A 289 3.35 6.12 -15.61
C LEU A 289 4.80 5.67 -15.31
N GLY A 290 5.75 6.61 -15.33
CA GLY A 290 7.17 6.36 -15.10
C GLY A 290 7.59 6.33 -13.63
N ASP A 291 6.84 6.99 -12.73
CA ASP A 291 7.21 7.17 -11.31
C ASP A 291 6.14 6.69 -10.32
N ARG A 292 5.50 5.55 -10.63
CA ARG A 292 4.46 4.91 -9.80
C ARG A 292 4.84 4.73 -8.32
N HIS A 293 6.12 4.58 -8.04
CA HIS A 293 6.64 4.32 -6.70
C HIS A 293 6.63 5.61 -5.86
N ASN A 294 7.07 6.74 -6.41
CA ASN A 294 6.91 8.01 -5.72
C ASN A 294 5.43 8.42 -5.62
N LEU A 295 4.60 8.03 -6.60
CA LEU A 295 3.16 8.22 -6.54
C LEU A 295 2.55 7.44 -5.35
N GLU A 296 2.88 6.16 -5.18
CA GLU A 296 2.44 5.34 -4.04
C GLU A 296 2.87 5.94 -2.70
N LEU A 297 4.12 6.41 -2.60
CA LEU A 297 4.62 7.09 -1.40
C LEU A 297 3.88 8.40 -1.13
N ALA A 298 3.64 9.22 -2.14
CA ALA A 298 2.94 10.50 -1.96
C ALA A 298 1.49 10.30 -1.53
N MET A 299 0.78 9.35 -2.16
CA MET A 299 -0.56 8.95 -1.74
C MET A 299 -0.55 8.47 -0.28
N SER A 300 0.43 7.65 0.09
CA SER A 300 0.56 7.21 1.48
C SER A 300 0.84 8.38 2.45
N ILE A 301 1.65 9.37 2.06
CA ILE A 301 1.94 10.56 2.86
C ILE A 301 0.68 11.42 3.06
N TYR A 302 -0.10 11.66 2.01
CA TYR A 302 -1.38 12.36 2.14
C TYR A 302 -2.36 11.58 3.02
N SER A 303 -2.36 10.24 2.97
CA SER A 303 -3.13 9.42 3.91
C SER A 303 -2.69 9.65 5.37
N LEU A 304 -1.37 9.68 5.65
CA LEU A 304 -0.86 9.98 6.99
C LEU A 304 -1.33 11.35 7.49
N GLN A 305 -1.29 12.38 6.62
CA GLN A 305 -1.76 13.72 6.96
C GLN A 305 -3.25 13.72 7.29
N MET A 306 -4.08 13.09 6.45
CA MET A 306 -5.51 12.95 6.73
C MET A 306 -5.75 12.22 8.06
N MET A 307 -5.04 11.13 8.34
CA MET A 307 -5.17 10.42 9.61
C MET A 307 -4.72 11.25 10.81
N LEU A 308 -3.65 12.01 10.68
CA LEU A 308 -3.10 12.85 11.75
C LEU A 308 -4.05 14.00 12.08
N TYR A 309 -4.66 14.61 11.06
CA TYR A 309 -5.43 15.84 11.20
C TYR A 309 -6.94 15.64 11.28
N ARG A 310 -7.46 14.47 10.90
CA ARG A 310 -8.89 14.14 11.00
C ARG A 310 -9.53 14.45 12.36
N PRO A 311 -8.88 14.27 13.52
CA PRO A 311 -9.49 14.62 14.80
C PRO A 311 -9.91 16.09 14.89
N PHE A 312 -9.21 17.00 14.20
CA PHE A 312 -9.53 18.43 14.24
C PHE A 312 -10.72 18.81 13.36
N LEU A 313 -11.23 17.91 12.52
CA LEU A 313 -12.47 18.15 11.76
C LEU A 313 -13.71 18.03 12.65
N CYS A 314 -13.66 17.30 13.76
CA CYS A 314 -14.84 17.19 14.62
C CYS A 314 -14.97 18.43 15.53
N ASP A 315 -16.20 18.81 15.86
CA ASP A 315 -16.51 19.90 16.79
C ASP A 315 -15.98 19.61 18.22
N TRP A 316 -14.77 20.11 18.49
CA TRP A 316 -14.09 20.03 19.79
C TRP A 316 -14.29 21.26 20.67
N GLU A 317 -14.72 22.38 20.08
CA GLU A 317 -15.03 23.63 20.79
C GLU A 317 -16.08 23.40 21.87
N ARG A 318 -17.05 22.51 21.61
CA ARG A 318 -18.05 22.11 22.60
C ARG A 318 -17.53 21.22 23.73
N LYS A 319 -16.37 20.57 23.55
CA LYS A 319 -15.83 19.56 24.49
C LYS A 319 -14.73 20.12 25.40
N ILE A 320 -13.99 21.14 24.96
CA ILE A 320 -12.87 21.71 25.74
C ILE A 320 -13.34 23.00 26.42
N ARG A 321 -13.47 22.96 27.75
CA ARG A 321 -13.83 24.14 28.53
C ARG A 321 -12.63 25.09 28.62
N ASN A 322 -12.85 26.37 28.36
CA ASN A 322 -11.85 27.45 28.47
C ASN A 322 -10.62 27.24 27.55
N GLU A 323 -10.84 26.78 26.33
CA GLU A 323 -9.77 26.70 25.32
C GLU A 323 -9.20 28.09 25.00
N SER A 324 -7.88 28.18 24.81
CA SER A 324 -7.19 29.43 24.47
C SER A 324 -7.26 29.72 22.97
N SER A 325 -7.20 30.99 22.57
CA SER A 325 -7.19 31.37 21.15
C SER A 325 -6.08 30.69 20.33
N PRO A 326 -4.82 30.57 20.80
CA PRO A 326 -3.79 29.84 20.07
C PRO A 326 -4.11 28.36 19.85
N SER A 327 -4.85 27.74 20.78
CA SER A 327 -5.30 26.34 20.66
C SER A 327 -6.39 26.21 19.60
N GLN A 328 -7.33 27.17 19.54
CA GLN A 328 -8.35 27.23 18.49
C GLN A 328 -7.73 27.45 17.11
N ASP A 329 -6.79 28.39 16.99
CA ASP A 329 -6.06 28.65 15.75
C ASP A 329 -5.30 27.41 15.25
N PHE A 330 -4.68 26.66 16.18
CA PHE A 330 -4.03 25.39 15.87
C PHE A 330 -5.05 24.37 15.33
N ASN A 331 -6.19 24.20 15.99
CA ASN A 331 -7.23 23.25 15.55
C ASN A 331 -7.75 23.61 14.16
N GLN A 332 -8.09 24.88 13.94
CA GLN A 332 -8.54 25.40 12.65
C GLN A 332 -7.50 25.12 11.55
N SER A 333 -6.23 25.43 11.81
CA SER A 333 -5.14 25.16 10.87
C SER A 333 -5.03 23.68 10.53
N LYS A 334 -5.18 22.78 11.52
CA LYS A 334 -5.10 21.32 11.28
C LYS A 334 -6.28 20.78 10.53
N ALA A 335 -7.49 21.27 10.79
CA ALA A 335 -8.66 20.94 10.00
C ALA A 335 -8.48 21.32 8.52
N VAL A 336 -7.98 22.54 8.24
CA VAL A 336 -7.66 23.00 6.88
C VAL A 336 -6.56 22.14 6.23
N GLU A 337 -5.52 21.75 6.97
CA GLU A 337 -4.49 20.84 6.46
C GLU A 337 -5.06 19.45 6.12
N ALA A 338 -6.04 18.94 6.87
CA ALA A 338 -6.72 17.67 6.56
C ALA A 338 -7.46 17.74 5.21
N ILE A 339 -8.21 18.82 5.00
CA ILE A 339 -8.96 19.08 3.75
C ILE A 339 -7.97 19.23 2.60
N THR A 340 -6.92 20.04 2.78
CA THR A 340 -5.89 20.27 1.77
C THR A 340 -5.18 18.98 1.36
N ALA A 341 -4.87 18.10 2.31
CA ALA A 341 -4.28 16.78 2.03
C ALA A 341 -5.22 15.88 1.24
N ALA A 342 -6.52 15.85 1.60
CA ALA A 342 -7.53 15.10 0.85
C ALA A 342 -7.66 15.60 -0.60
N ARG A 343 -7.76 16.93 -0.79
CA ARG A 343 -7.84 17.53 -2.13
C ARG A 343 -6.59 17.29 -2.96
N SER A 344 -5.40 17.39 -2.35
CA SER A 344 -4.12 17.11 -3.03
C SER A 344 -4.01 15.64 -3.46
N MET A 345 -4.44 14.71 -2.61
CA MET A 345 -4.53 13.29 -2.96
C MET A 345 -5.47 13.06 -4.15
N LEU A 346 -6.66 13.67 -4.12
CA LEU A 346 -7.62 13.58 -5.22
C LEU A 346 -7.08 14.21 -6.50
N ALA A 347 -6.41 15.37 -6.42
CA ALA A 347 -5.78 16.00 -7.58
C ALA A 347 -4.75 15.08 -8.25
N LEU A 348 -3.97 14.31 -7.48
CA LEU A 348 -3.09 13.29 -8.03
C LEU A 348 -3.89 12.18 -8.74
N LEU A 349 -4.91 11.61 -8.08
CA LEU A 349 -5.75 10.57 -8.68
C LEU A 349 -6.45 11.04 -9.96
N PHE A 350 -6.90 12.27 -9.95
CA PHE A 350 -7.72 12.92 -10.98
C PHE A 350 -6.94 13.51 -12.15
N SER A 351 -5.61 13.44 -12.09
CA SER A 351 -4.73 13.78 -13.20
C SER A 351 -4.76 12.77 -14.35
N VAL A 352 -5.41 11.61 -14.15
CA VAL A 352 -5.62 10.60 -15.18
C VAL A 352 -6.98 10.80 -15.83
N ASP A 353 -6.99 11.25 -17.08
CA ASP A 353 -8.24 11.49 -17.81
C ASP A 353 -8.92 10.20 -18.26
N ASP A 354 -8.15 9.19 -18.66
CA ASP A 354 -8.68 7.88 -19.06
C ASP A 354 -8.76 6.91 -17.88
N LEU A 355 -9.97 6.75 -17.34
CA LEU A 355 -10.26 5.83 -16.23
C LEU A 355 -9.91 4.36 -16.53
N GLN A 356 -9.81 3.97 -17.80
CA GLN A 356 -9.36 2.61 -18.17
C GLN A 356 -7.87 2.40 -17.89
N THR A 357 -7.08 3.48 -17.84
CA THR A 357 -5.65 3.44 -17.51
C THR A 357 -5.37 3.56 -16.02
N LEU A 358 -6.39 3.82 -15.19
CA LEU A 358 -6.24 3.97 -13.74
C LEU A 358 -5.45 2.81 -13.08
N PRO A 359 -5.72 1.53 -13.41
CA PRO A 359 -4.99 0.41 -12.80
C PRO A 359 -3.55 0.25 -13.28
N LEU A 360 -3.17 0.90 -14.39
CA LEU A 360 -1.80 0.91 -14.90
C LEU A 360 -0.93 1.95 -14.18
N VAL A 361 -1.55 3.04 -13.72
CA VAL A 361 -0.86 4.16 -13.07
C VAL A 361 -0.80 3.97 -11.56
N PHE A 362 -1.93 3.64 -10.93
CA PHE A 362 -2.04 3.56 -9.48
C PHE A 362 -2.00 2.13 -8.97
N PRO A 363 -1.46 1.91 -7.75
CA PRO A 363 -1.47 0.59 -7.14
C PRO A 363 -2.90 0.15 -6.82
N CYS A 364 -3.43 -0.79 -7.61
CA CYS A 364 -4.81 -1.25 -7.53
C CYS A 364 -5.25 -1.76 -6.13
N TRP A 365 -4.30 -2.20 -5.32
CA TRP A 365 -4.52 -2.70 -3.97
C TRP A 365 -4.82 -1.59 -2.94
N SER A 366 -4.53 -0.33 -3.27
CA SER A 366 -4.72 0.82 -2.38
C SER A 366 -5.56 1.97 -2.97
N THR A 367 -5.71 2.07 -4.29
CA THR A 367 -6.47 3.16 -4.96
C THR A 367 -7.88 3.36 -4.41
N LEU A 368 -8.65 2.28 -4.25
CA LEU A 368 -10.03 2.38 -3.73
C LEU A 368 -10.06 2.96 -2.32
N HIS A 369 -9.15 2.52 -1.45
CA HIS A 369 -9.04 3.03 -0.08
C HIS A 369 -8.73 4.52 -0.07
N TYR A 370 -7.75 4.96 -0.85
CA TYR A 370 -7.38 6.37 -0.90
C TYR A 370 -8.50 7.28 -1.45
N ILE A 371 -9.22 6.87 -2.49
CA ILE A 371 -10.39 7.58 -2.98
C ILE A 371 -11.45 7.71 -1.87
N CYS A 372 -11.78 6.62 -1.20
CA CYS A 372 -12.76 6.62 -0.11
C CYS A 372 -12.29 7.46 1.09
N GLN A 373 -11.01 7.39 1.45
CA GLN A 373 -10.46 8.13 2.59
C GLN A 373 -10.52 9.64 2.33
N ALA A 374 -10.01 10.10 1.19
CA ALA A 374 -10.03 11.51 0.82
C ALA A 374 -11.46 12.04 0.65
N GLY A 375 -12.32 11.30 -0.05
CA GLY A 375 -13.71 11.69 -0.20
C GLY A 375 -14.47 11.72 1.14
N SER A 376 -14.15 10.84 2.09
CA SER A 376 -14.76 10.87 3.43
C SER A 376 -14.41 12.14 4.22
N ILE A 377 -13.18 12.68 4.04
CA ILE A 377 -12.77 13.95 4.65
C ILE A 377 -13.60 15.11 4.09
N LEU A 378 -13.77 15.17 2.76
CA LEU A 378 -14.56 16.23 2.14
C LEU A 378 -16.06 16.11 2.45
N ILE A 379 -16.62 14.90 2.46
CA ILE A 379 -18.01 14.66 2.88
C ILE A 379 -18.22 15.11 4.33
N LEU A 380 -17.29 14.77 5.24
CA LEU A 380 -17.38 15.19 6.63
C LEU A 380 -17.39 16.71 6.75
N GLU A 381 -16.50 17.40 6.04
CA GLU A 381 -16.41 18.86 6.02
C GLU A 381 -17.69 19.52 5.47
N LEU A 382 -18.19 19.03 4.34
CA LEU A 382 -19.42 19.52 3.72
C LEU A 382 -20.65 19.26 4.60
N ALA A 383 -20.70 18.12 5.29
CA ALA A 383 -21.77 17.82 6.25
C ALA A 383 -21.79 18.78 7.45
N MET A 384 -20.66 19.44 7.72
CA MET A 384 -20.52 20.51 8.71
C MET A 384 -20.61 21.89 8.09
N HIS A 385 -21.14 22.03 6.87
CA HIS A 385 -21.28 23.31 6.16
C HIS A 385 -19.96 24.01 5.81
N ALA A 386 -18.89 23.24 5.57
CA ALA A 386 -17.58 23.76 5.20
C ALA A 386 -17.03 24.80 6.19
N ILE A 387 -17.29 24.61 7.49
CA ILE A 387 -16.92 25.55 8.56
C ILE A 387 -15.43 25.91 8.56
N HIS A 388 -14.54 24.98 8.21
CA HIS A 388 -13.11 25.21 8.26
C HIS A 388 -12.58 25.90 7.00
N LEU A 389 -13.20 25.65 5.85
CA LEU A 389 -12.79 26.23 4.57
C LEU A 389 -13.97 26.61 3.66
N PRO A 390 -14.77 27.64 4.04
CA PRO A 390 -15.99 27.99 3.30
C PRO A 390 -15.74 28.45 1.86
N SER A 391 -14.59 29.08 1.62
CA SER A 391 -14.21 29.60 0.30
C SER A 391 -14.01 28.51 -0.75
N GLU A 392 -13.75 27.28 -0.33
CA GLU A 392 -13.50 26.14 -1.24
C GLU A 392 -14.66 25.14 -1.29
N ALA A 393 -15.83 25.49 -0.73
CA ALA A 393 -16.96 24.58 -0.64
C ALA A 393 -17.46 24.08 -2.01
N ALA A 394 -17.50 24.96 -3.00
CA ALA A 394 -17.93 24.61 -4.36
C ALA A 394 -16.96 23.61 -5.02
N GLU A 395 -15.66 23.83 -4.84
CA GLU A 395 -14.65 22.93 -5.37
C GLU A 395 -14.65 21.59 -4.63
N MET A 396 -14.91 21.56 -3.32
CA MET A 396 -15.09 20.30 -2.59
C MET A 396 -16.28 19.49 -3.12
N VAL A 397 -17.41 20.14 -3.45
CA VAL A 397 -18.55 19.48 -4.10
C VAL A 397 -18.18 18.93 -5.47
N SER A 398 -17.41 19.69 -6.26
CA SER A 398 -16.88 19.21 -7.55
C SER A 398 -15.96 17.99 -7.37
N ASP A 399 -15.04 18.02 -6.41
CA ASP A 399 -14.12 16.93 -6.12
C ASP A 399 -14.88 15.65 -5.72
N ILE A 400 -15.96 15.79 -4.94
CA ILE A 400 -16.83 14.66 -4.55
C ILE A 400 -17.61 14.06 -5.72
N HIS A 401 -18.10 14.88 -6.65
CA HIS A 401 -18.70 14.35 -7.88
C HIS A 401 -17.69 13.53 -8.71
N ARG A 402 -16.44 13.99 -8.77
CA ARG A 402 -15.36 13.22 -9.41
C ARG A 402 -15.07 11.92 -8.66
N VAL A 403 -15.11 11.92 -7.33
CA VAL A 403 -15.02 10.69 -6.52
C VAL A 403 -16.10 9.69 -6.94
N LEU A 404 -17.35 10.12 -7.10
CA LEU A 404 -18.44 9.25 -7.57
C LEU A 404 -18.17 8.66 -8.96
N ILE A 405 -17.68 9.47 -9.90
CA ILE A 405 -17.33 9.00 -11.25
C ILE A 405 -16.25 7.90 -11.19
N TYR A 406 -15.22 8.11 -10.37
CA TYR A 406 -14.13 7.14 -10.20
C TYR A 406 -14.61 5.84 -9.54
N LEU A 407 -15.39 5.93 -8.46
CA LEU A 407 -15.97 4.76 -7.79
C LEU A 407 -16.90 3.98 -8.74
N GLN A 408 -17.69 4.68 -9.56
CA GLN A 408 -18.53 4.06 -10.58
C GLN A 408 -17.70 3.31 -11.62
N ALA A 409 -16.61 3.90 -12.12
CA ALA A 409 -15.73 3.22 -13.08
C ALA A 409 -15.11 1.94 -12.47
N MET A 410 -14.63 2.02 -11.23
CA MET A 410 -14.06 0.89 -10.51
C MET A 410 -15.08 -0.20 -10.15
N SER A 411 -16.37 0.14 -10.07
CA SER A 411 -17.46 -0.80 -9.71
C SER A 411 -17.61 -1.97 -10.68
N THR A 412 -17.19 -1.78 -11.94
CA THR A 412 -17.25 -2.81 -13.00
C THR A 412 -16.40 -4.05 -12.66
N ALA A 413 -15.30 -3.85 -11.94
CA ALA A 413 -14.36 -4.91 -11.56
C ALA A 413 -14.34 -5.20 -10.05
N SER A 414 -15.04 -4.40 -9.23
CA SER A 414 -14.97 -4.50 -7.77
C SER A 414 -16.32 -4.24 -7.10
N TYR A 415 -16.85 -5.27 -6.45
CA TYR A 415 -18.05 -5.15 -5.60
C TYR A 415 -17.85 -4.15 -4.45
N SER A 416 -16.65 -4.08 -3.88
CA SER A 416 -16.34 -3.11 -2.83
C SER A 416 -16.42 -1.67 -3.34
N ALA A 417 -15.99 -1.42 -4.58
CA ALA A 417 -16.14 -0.11 -5.22
C ALA A 417 -17.61 0.23 -5.50
N ALA A 418 -18.41 -0.75 -5.93
CA ALA A 418 -19.86 -0.56 -6.10
C ALA A 418 -20.54 -0.16 -4.79
N LYS A 419 -20.19 -0.83 -3.68
CA LYS A 419 -20.71 -0.49 -2.34
C LYS A 419 -20.24 0.88 -1.85
N ALA A 420 -18.98 1.22 -2.08
CA ALA A 420 -18.48 2.56 -1.77
C ALA A 420 -19.24 3.63 -2.55
N TRP A 421 -19.48 3.43 -3.85
CA TRP A 421 -20.26 4.35 -4.67
C TRP A 421 -21.67 4.57 -4.11
N GLU A 422 -22.39 3.49 -3.76
CA GLU A 422 -23.75 3.59 -3.19
C GLU A 422 -23.77 4.44 -1.91
N ILE A 423 -22.81 4.21 -1.01
CA ILE A 423 -22.68 4.95 0.26
C ILE A 423 -22.38 6.42 -0.01
N PHE A 424 -21.38 6.71 -0.85
CA PHE A 424 -20.98 8.07 -1.17
C PHE A 424 -22.11 8.84 -1.85
N ALA A 425 -22.79 8.23 -2.83
CA ALA A 425 -23.91 8.86 -3.52
C ALA A 425 -25.04 9.23 -2.56
N SER A 426 -25.31 8.38 -1.56
CA SER A 426 -26.31 8.69 -0.54
C SER A 426 -25.94 9.92 0.30
N PHE A 427 -24.68 10.06 0.69
CA PHE A 427 -24.20 11.23 1.43
C PHE A 427 -24.23 12.51 0.59
N VAL A 428 -23.87 12.43 -0.69
CA VAL A 428 -23.90 13.58 -1.60
C VAL A 428 -25.32 14.11 -1.76
N ASN A 429 -26.28 13.23 -2.04
CA ASN A 429 -27.68 13.62 -2.17
C ASN A 429 -28.21 14.30 -0.89
N GLU A 430 -27.80 13.80 0.29
CA GLU A 430 -28.18 14.41 1.56
C GLU A 430 -27.57 15.81 1.75
N ILE A 431 -26.27 15.97 1.44
CA ILE A 431 -25.58 17.27 1.52
C ILE A 431 -26.24 18.29 0.57
N GLU A 432 -26.49 17.92 -0.68
CA GLU A 432 -27.07 18.81 -1.68
C GLU A 432 -28.49 19.25 -1.30
N SER A 433 -29.32 18.31 -0.82
CA SER A 433 -30.68 18.65 -0.36
C SER A 433 -30.68 19.69 0.76
N ARG A 434 -29.69 19.63 1.67
CA ARG A 434 -29.55 20.60 2.76
C ARG A 434 -29.10 21.96 2.25
N LEU A 435 -28.18 22.00 1.28
CA LEU A 435 -27.72 23.25 0.65
C LEU A 435 -28.85 23.97 -0.09
N GLU A 436 -29.73 23.23 -0.77
CA GLU A 436 -30.91 23.81 -1.44
C GLU A 436 -31.90 24.42 -0.43
N THR A 437 -32.15 23.73 0.69
CA THR A 437 -33.06 24.21 1.74
C THR A 437 -32.52 25.41 2.52
N GLY A 438 -31.18 25.49 2.72
CA GLY A 438 -30.53 26.60 3.43
C GLY A 438 -30.45 27.91 2.64
N ASN A 439 -30.50 27.86 1.31
CA ASN A 439 -30.55 29.05 0.45
C ASN A 439 -31.97 29.62 0.27
N SER A 440 -32.98 28.99 0.89
CA SER A 440 -34.41 29.36 0.78
C SER A 440 -34.95 30.15 1.98
N THR A 441 -34.08 30.56 2.90
CA THR A 441 -34.36 31.36 4.10
C THR A 441 -33.41 32.54 4.18
#